data_AF-A0A9R0TFR2-F1
#
_entry.id   AF-A0A9R0TFR2-F1
#
_cell.length_a   1.000
_cell.length_b   1.000
_cell.length_c   1.000
_cell.angle_alpha   90.00
_cell.angle_beta   90.00
_cell.angle_gamma   90.00
#
_symmetry.space_group_name_H-M   'P 1'
#
loop_
_entity.id
_entity.type
_entity.pdbx_description
1 polymer ?
#
loop_
_entity_poly.entity_id
_entity_poly.type
_entity_poly.pdbx_seq_one_letter_code
_entity_poly.pdbx_strand_id
1 'polypeptide(L)'
;MARTYLVTDLTRSNLNEVDLGWGKPVYGGPATTTLATFHIPMKGGGIIVPMCLPSRAMERFAVNVRAGLSGASSSCGHSSSKDSTVLSKL
;
A
#
# COMPACT_ATOMS: atom_id res chain seq x y z
N MET A 1 -17.94 -11.93 -17.17
CA MET A 1 -16.85 -11.77 -16.18
C MET A 1 -15.78 -10.87 -16.79
N ALA A 2 -15.66 -9.63 -16.33
CA ALA A 2 -14.55 -8.77 -16.76
C ALA A 2 -13.26 -9.26 -16.06
N ARG A 3 -12.23 -9.60 -16.85
CA ARG A 3 -10.86 -9.89 -16.38
C ARG A 3 -9.98 -8.65 -16.53
N THR A 4 -10.56 -7.49 -16.24
CA THR A 4 -9.93 -6.20 -16.46
C THR A 4 -9.72 -5.53 -15.11
N TYR A 5 -8.50 -5.09 -14.86
CA TYR A 5 -8.14 -4.33 -13.67
C TYR A 5 -7.65 -2.96 -14.13
N LEU A 6 -8.37 -1.91 -13.73
CA LEU A 6 -8.06 -0.54 -14.13
C LEU A 6 -7.18 0.13 -13.09
N VAL A 7 -6.13 0.78 -13.57
CA VAL A 7 -5.18 1.52 -12.74
C VAL A 7 -5.05 2.92 -13.32
N THR A 8 -5.25 3.93 -12.48
CA THR A 8 -5.07 5.34 -12.82
C THR A 8 -3.91 5.91 -12.01
N ASP A 9 -2.90 6.41 -12.69
CA ASP A 9 -1.77 7.08 -12.05
C ASP A 9 -2.06 8.58 -11.87
N LEU A 10 -2.19 9.01 -10.61
CA LEU A 10 -2.38 10.39 -10.21
C LEU A 10 -1.16 10.95 -9.46
N THR A 11 -0.02 10.23 -9.44
CA THR A 11 1.18 10.63 -8.69
C THR A 11 1.75 11.98 -9.13
N ARG A 12 1.53 12.35 -10.40
CA ARG A 12 1.89 13.66 -10.98
C ARG A 12 0.70 14.60 -11.15
N SER A 13 -0.45 14.23 -10.61
CA SER A 13 -1.58 15.15 -10.54
C SER A 13 -1.32 16.13 -9.40
N ASN A 14 -1.33 17.43 -9.71
CA ASN A 14 -1.14 18.48 -8.71
C ASN A 14 -2.42 18.73 -7.89
N LEU A 15 -3.28 17.71 -7.73
CA LEU A 15 -4.56 17.82 -7.05
C LEU A 15 -4.42 18.13 -5.56
N ASN A 16 -3.29 17.77 -4.96
CA ASN A 16 -2.91 18.11 -3.59
C ASN A 16 -2.40 19.55 -3.41
N GLU A 17 -2.19 20.29 -4.50
CA GLU A 17 -1.64 21.66 -4.50
C GLU A 17 -2.66 22.73 -4.94
N VAL A 18 -3.89 22.33 -5.29
CA VAL A 18 -4.94 23.26 -5.73
C VAL A 18 -5.45 24.08 -4.54
N ASP A 19 -5.15 25.38 -4.53
CA ASP A 19 -5.66 26.31 -3.52
C ASP A 19 -6.68 27.28 -4.15
N LEU A 20 -7.90 27.28 -3.62
CA LEU A 20 -9.00 28.16 -4.06
C LEU A 20 -9.12 29.45 -3.22
N GLY A 21 -8.16 29.70 -2.32
CA GLY A 21 -8.18 30.81 -1.36
C GLY A 21 -8.55 30.38 0.06
N TRP A 22 -8.79 29.08 0.29
CA TRP A 22 -9.08 28.50 1.61
C TRP A 22 -7.97 27.56 2.12
N GLY A 23 -6.85 27.51 1.41
CA GLY A 23 -5.72 26.64 1.72
C GLY A 23 -5.71 25.36 0.89
N LYS A 24 -4.60 24.62 1.01
CA LYS A 24 -4.37 23.38 0.26
C LYS A 24 -5.23 22.22 0.78
N PRO A 25 -5.68 21.31 -0.10
CA PRO A 25 -6.52 20.18 0.28
C PRO A 25 -5.74 19.14 1.11
N VAL A 26 -6.46 18.48 2.01
CA VAL A 26 -5.94 17.32 2.76
C VAL A 26 -5.93 16.06 1.89
N TYR A 27 -6.90 15.92 0.98
CA TYR A 27 -7.06 14.80 0.07
C TYR A 27 -7.55 15.30 -1.31
N GLY A 28 -6.95 14.79 -2.38
CA GLY A 28 -7.25 15.18 -3.77
C GLY A 28 -7.43 13.97 -4.68
N GLY A 29 -8.01 12.87 -4.18
CA GLY A 29 -8.24 11.64 -4.92
C GLY A 29 -9.68 11.44 -5.37
N PRO A 30 -10.01 10.28 -5.96
CA PRO A 30 -11.38 9.95 -6.37
C PRO A 30 -12.29 9.83 -5.15
N ALA A 31 -13.58 10.12 -5.35
CA ALA A 31 -14.62 9.90 -4.34
C ALA A 31 -14.98 8.42 -4.15
N THR A 32 -14.75 7.57 -5.16
CA THR A 32 -15.03 6.13 -5.13
C THR A 32 -13.93 5.32 -5.80
N THR A 33 -13.80 4.05 -5.41
CA THR A 33 -12.76 3.12 -5.90
C THR A 33 -13.35 1.85 -6.51
N THR A 34 -14.65 1.85 -6.81
CA THR A 34 -15.38 0.66 -7.24
C THR A 34 -15.02 0.22 -8.67
N LEU A 35 -14.60 1.17 -9.52
CA LEU A 35 -14.29 0.91 -10.94
C LEU A 35 -12.79 0.71 -11.22
N ALA A 36 -11.93 1.32 -10.40
CA ALA A 36 -10.49 1.39 -10.64
C ALA A 36 -9.72 1.60 -9.33
N THR A 37 -8.44 1.29 -9.40
CA THR A 37 -7.45 1.63 -8.38
C THR A 37 -6.69 2.88 -8.82
N PHE A 38 -6.36 3.73 -7.85
CA PHE A 38 -5.70 5.01 -8.11
C PHE A 38 -4.35 5.05 -7.39
N HIS A 39 -3.35 5.73 -7.96
CA HIS A 39 -2.08 6.00 -7.27
C HIS A 39 -1.99 7.48 -6.99
N ILE A 40 -2.03 7.88 -5.72
CA ILE A 40 -2.09 9.29 -5.29
C ILE A 40 -0.83 9.62 -4.50
N PRO A 41 -0.20 10.78 -4.71
CA PRO A 41 0.99 11.15 -3.96
C PRO A 41 0.62 11.42 -2.49
N MET A 42 1.41 10.88 -1.57
CA MET A 42 1.31 11.14 -0.14
C MET A 42 2.37 12.15 0.28
N LYS A 43 2.02 13.09 1.16
CA LYS A 43 3.02 13.93 1.83
C LYS A 43 4.02 13.04 2.56
N GLY A 44 5.31 13.27 2.33
CA GLY A 44 6.39 12.41 2.86
C GLY A 44 6.91 11.36 1.88
N GLY A 45 6.57 11.45 0.59
CA GLY A 45 7.19 10.63 -0.48
C GLY A 45 6.56 9.25 -0.67
N GLY A 46 5.43 8.96 -0.01
CA GLY A 46 4.66 7.73 -0.20
C GLY A 46 3.65 7.82 -1.35
N ILE A 47 3.04 6.68 -1.67
CA ILE A 47 1.90 6.59 -2.59
C ILE A 47 0.73 5.94 -1.85
N ILE A 48 -0.43 6.60 -1.89
CA ILE A 48 -1.70 6.04 -1.41
C ILE A 48 -2.38 5.33 -2.56
N VAL A 49 -2.85 4.11 -2.30
CA VAL A 49 -3.47 3.24 -3.32
C VAL A 49 -4.88 2.85 -2.87
N PRO A 50 -5.90 3.73 -3.05
CA PRO A 50 -7.25 3.39 -2.62
C PRO A 50 -7.88 2.45 -3.67
N MET A 51 -8.50 1.38 -3.18
CA MET A 51 -9.12 0.33 -4.01
C MET A 51 -10.30 -0.30 -3.27
N CYS A 52 -11.26 -0.84 -4.02
CA CYS A 52 -12.36 -1.63 -3.45
C CYS A 52 -12.52 -2.91 -4.27
N LEU A 53 -12.34 -4.06 -3.62
CA LEU A 53 -12.55 -5.38 -4.19
C LEU A 53 -13.73 -6.07 -3.46
N PRO A 54 -14.38 -7.09 -4.06
CA PRO A 54 -15.31 -7.94 -3.33
C PRO A 54 -14.68 -8.47 -2.03
N SER A 55 -15.44 -8.56 -0.94
CA SER A 55 -14.92 -8.74 0.43
C SER A 55 -13.88 -9.85 0.54
N ARG A 56 -14.17 -11.04 0.00
CA ARG A 56 -13.24 -12.19 0.01
C ARG A 56 -11.92 -11.90 -0.72
N ALA A 57 -11.97 -11.15 -1.82
CA ALA A 57 -10.76 -10.77 -2.56
C ALA A 57 -9.95 -9.71 -1.79
N MET A 58 -10.63 -8.76 -1.14
CA MET A 58 -10.00 -7.73 -0.32
C MET A 58 -9.24 -8.33 0.87
N GLU A 59 -9.83 -9.31 1.56
CA GLU A 59 -9.19 -10.05 2.65
C GLU A 59 -7.91 -10.75 2.20
N ARG A 60 -7.99 -11.50 1.10
CA ARG A 60 -6.83 -12.20 0.52
C ARG A 60 -5.75 -11.22 0.07
N PHE A 61 -6.14 -10.11 -0.57
CA PHE A 61 -5.22 -9.08 -1.00
C PHE A 61 -4.46 -8.48 0.19
N ALA A 62 -5.16 -8.10 1.26
CA ALA A 62 -4.53 -7.51 2.45
C ALA A 62 -3.50 -8.44 3.10
N VAL A 63 -3.80 -9.74 3.18
CA VAL A 63 -2.85 -10.75 3.70
C VAL A 63 -1.60 -10.83 2.82
N ASN A 64 -1.76 -10.93 1.50
CA ASN A 64 -0.63 -11.06 0.57
C ASN A 64 0.24 -9.80 0.51
N VAL A 65 -0.37 -8.61 0.52
CA VAL A 65 0.38 -7.34 0.57
C VAL A 65 1.19 -7.25 1.85
N ARG A 66 0.57 -7.51 3.00
CA ARG A 66 1.28 -7.49 4.29
C ARG A 66 2.45 -8.48 4.30
N ALA A 67 2.22 -9.71 3.84
CA ALA A 67 3.27 -10.73 3.76
C ALA A 67 4.43 -10.27 2.83
N GLY A 68 4.11 -9.77 1.63
CA GLY A 68 5.10 -9.31 0.67
C GLY A 68 5.92 -8.12 1.17
N LEU A 69 5.28 -7.15 1.83
CA LEU A 69 5.97 -6.00 2.41
C LEU A 69 6.84 -6.39 3.62
N SER A 70 6.40 -7.36 4.42
CA SER A 70 7.22 -7.87 5.54
C SER A 70 8.46 -8.63 5.06
N GLY A 71 8.36 -9.40 3.97
CA GLY A 71 9.48 -10.12 3.38
C GLY A 71 10.54 -9.20 2.74
N ALA A 72 10.19 -7.96 2.39
CA ALA A 72 11.14 -6.97 1.89
C ALA A 72 12.02 -6.35 3.00
N SER A 73 11.61 -6.46 4.26
CA SER A 73 12.36 -5.93 5.41
C SER A 73 13.41 -6.88 5.98
N SER A 74 13.48 -8.13 5.51
CA SER A 74 14.38 -9.17 6.05
C SER A 74 15.62 -9.45 5.20
N SER A 75 15.84 -8.77 4.08
CA SER A 75 17.02 -9.02 3.22
C SER A 75 18.28 -8.22 3.60
N CYS A 76 18.30 -7.52 4.75
CA CYS A 76 19.53 -6.93 5.27
C CYS A 76 19.93 -7.56 6.62
N GLY A 77 20.93 -8.46 6.54
CA GLY A 77 21.72 -8.94 7.66
C GLY A 77 21.23 -10.25 8.28
N HIS A 78 21.98 -11.33 8.08
CA HIS A 78 22.82 -11.93 9.13
C HIS A 78 23.75 -12.98 8.50
N SER A 79 25.04 -12.68 8.55
CA SER A 79 26.12 -13.65 8.36
C SER A 79 26.17 -14.61 9.55
N SER A 80 26.22 -15.91 9.25
CA SER A 80 26.88 -17.00 9.98
C SER A 80 26.86 -17.01 11.52
N SER A 81 26.25 -18.04 12.13
CA SER A 81 27.00 -19.15 12.75
C SER A 81 26.07 -20.05 13.57
N LYS A 82 26.38 -21.34 13.55
CA LYS A 82 25.76 -22.44 14.31
C LYS A 82 25.79 -22.17 15.82
N ASP A 83 24.75 -22.51 16.57
CA ASP A 83 24.70 -23.79 17.29
C ASP A 83 23.36 -24.01 17.99
N SER A 84 22.85 -25.22 17.85
CA SER A 84 21.75 -25.76 18.64
C SER A 84 22.31 -26.11 20.02
N THR A 85 21.63 -25.79 21.12
CA THR A 85 21.49 -26.63 22.33
C THR A 85 20.72 -25.86 23.41
N VAL A 86 19.49 -26.31 23.66
CA VAL A 86 18.85 -26.53 24.97
C VAL A 86 18.89 -25.37 25.98
N LEU A 87 17.70 -24.87 26.36
CA LEU A 87 17.16 -25.04 27.72
C LEU A 87 15.75 -24.45 27.82
N SER A 88 14.79 -25.35 27.68
CA SER A 88 13.44 -25.22 28.22
C SER A 88 13.46 -25.20 29.74
N LYS A 89 12.57 -24.39 30.33
CA LYS A 89 12.07 -24.42 31.72
C LYS A 89 13.08 -23.99 32.80
N LEU A 90 12.81 -22.82 33.37
CA LEU A 90 12.37 -22.68 34.77
C LEU A 90 11.34 -21.54 34.83
#